data_AF-A0A8T4ECH9-F1
#
_entry.id   AF-A0A8T4ECH9-F1
#
_cell.length_a   1.000
_cell.length_b   1.000
_cell.length_c   1.000
_cell.angle_alpha   90.00
_cell.angle_beta   90.00
_cell.angle_gamma   90.00
#
_symmetry.space_group_name_H-M   'P 1'
#
loop_
_entity.id
_entity.type
_entity.pdbx_description
1 polymer ?
#
loop_
_entity_poly.entity_id
_entity_poly.type
_entity_poly.pdbx_seq_one_letter_code
_entity_poly.pdbx_strand_id
1 'polypeptide(L)'
;MSYLERITIQLDYSTRIDTIIDYVIRRPAVPRWWDPVARPHVAIIMPDPVTGAEVRYYLSKCGNKQSNGRTLLDVVDIDTLPENTLLEVRFNATRANLYKLERVGTIPCWRWLGRSQGLPDFESDDAIYWDHVIDTGSYTPRDLILA
;
A
#
# COMPACT_ATOMS: atom_id res chain seq x y z
N MET A 1 55.15 13.60 -4.94
CA MET A 1 53.89 13.66 -4.18
C MET A 1 53.10 14.87 -4.68
N SER A 2 52.19 14.65 -5.63
CA SER A 2 51.39 15.69 -6.27
C SER A 2 49.93 15.59 -5.83
N TYR A 3 49.31 16.75 -5.66
CA TYR A 3 47.93 17.00 -5.21
C TYR A 3 46.84 16.52 -6.19
N LEU A 4 47.15 15.62 -7.12
CA LEU A 4 46.28 15.16 -8.21
C LEU A 4 45.56 13.82 -7.93
N GLU A 5 45.85 13.16 -6.81
CA GLU A 5 45.14 11.94 -6.38
C GLU A 5 43.97 12.21 -5.41
N ARG A 6 43.64 13.49 -5.20
CA ARG A 6 42.40 13.88 -4.52
C ARG A 6 41.47 14.48 -5.56
N ILE A 7 40.26 13.92 -5.65
CA ILE A 7 39.16 14.33 -6.55
C ILE A 7 39.25 13.60 -7.90
N THR A 8 38.61 12.44 -8.00
CA THR A 8 37.46 12.19 -8.90
C THR A 8 37.03 10.72 -8.71
N ILE A 9 36.59 10.35 -7.52
CA ILE A 9 35.51 9.36 -7.40
C ILE A 9 34.25 10.23 -7.32
N GLN A 10 33.97 10.91 -8.43
CA GLN A 10 32.64 11.48 -8.64
C GLN A 10 31.72 10.27 -8.68
N LEU A 11 30.97 10.13 -7.60
CA LEU A 11 29.61 9.63 -7.50
C LEU A 11 28.92 9.51 -8.87
N ASP A 12 29.28 8.48 -9.60
CA ASP A 12 28.58 7.97 -10.78
C ASP A 12 27.53 6.94 -10.33
N TYR A 13 26.98 7.13 -9.13
CA TYR A 13 25.60 6.73 -8.87
C TYR A 13 24.72 7.74 -9.59
N SER A 14 24.71 7.54 -10.91
CA SER A 14 23.64 7.85 -11.81
C SER A 14 22.36 7.96 -11.02
N THR A 15 21.92 9.20 -10.86
CA THR A 15 20.53 9.57 -10.72
C THR A 15 19.77 8.91 -11.87
N ARG A 16 19.53 7.60 -11.76
CA ARG A 16 18.30 7.02 -12.25
C ARG A 16 17.23 7.74 -11.46
N ILE A 17 16.80 8.87 -12.03
CA ILE A 17 15.42 9.29 -11.93
C ILE A 17 14.66 8.10 -12.52
N ASP A 18 14.46 7.06 -11.70
CA ASP A 18 13.49 6.03 -11.98
C ASP A 18 12.19 6.82 -12.08
N THR A 19 11.74 6.98 -13.32
CA THR A 19 10.46 7.60 -13.63
C THR A 19 9.45 6.99 -12.69
N ILE A 20 8.90 7.78 -11.77
CA ILE A 20 7.77 7.42 -10.90
C ILE A 20 6.77 6.68 -11.77
N ILE A 21 6.71 5.35 -11.64
CA ILE A 21 5.86 4.59 -12.54
C ILE A 21 4.44 4.73 -11.98
N ASP A 22 3.71 5.69 -12.55
CA ASP A 22 2.32 5.99 -12.23
C ASP A 22 1.42 4.83 -12.69
N TYR A 23 1.42 3.73 -11.93
CA TYR A 23 0.62 2.55 -12.22
C TYR A 23 -0.82 2.76 -11.77
N VAL A 24 -1.65 3.19 -12.71
CA VAL A 24 -3.10 3.22 -12.56
C VAL A 24 -3.69 1.92 -13.13
N ILE A 25 -4.39 1.16 -12.29
CA ILE A 25 -4.98 -0.13 -12.64
C ILE A 25 -6.49 -0.11 -12.46
N ARG A 26 -7.21 -0.90 -13.27
CA ARG A 26 -8.68 -1.01 -13.13
C ARG A 26 -9.10 -1.63 -11.81
N ARG A 27 -8.43 -2.71 -11.41
CA ARG A 27 -8.78 -3.45 -10.18
C ARG A 27 -7.51 -3.97 -9.51
N PRO A 28 -7.29 -3.67 -8.22
CA PRO A 28 -6.18 -4.19 -7.44
C PRO A 28 -6.16 -5.71 -7.43
N ALA A 29 -4.95 -6.27 -7.40
CA ALA A 29 -4.77 -7.68 -7.15
C ALA A 29 -5.14 -7.98 -5.68
N VAL A 30 -6.23 -8.70 -5.47
CA VAL A 30 -6.73 -9.10 -4.15
C VAL A 30 -6.40 -10.59 -3.91
N PRO A 31 -5.93 -10.97 -2.70
CA PRO A 31 -5.75 -12.38 -2.35
C PRO A 31 -7.05 -13.16 -2.53
N ARG A 32 -6.99 -14.30 -3.23
CA ARG A 32 -8.19 -15.11 -3.49
C ARG A 32 -8.59 -16.00 -2.31
N TRP A 33 -7.61 -16.46 -1.55
CA TRP A 33 -7.79 -17.50 -0.55
C TRP A 33 -7.57 -16.94 0.85
N TRP A 34 -8.44 -17.32 1.77
CA TRP A 34 -8.24 -17.13 3.18
C TRP A 34 -7.22 -18.14 3.70
N ASP A 35 -6.31 -17.67 4.53
CA ASP A 35 -5.31 -18.46 5.24
C ASP A 35 -5.32 -17.99 6.71
N PRO A 36 -5.57 -18.89 7.70
CA PRO A 36 -5.63 -18.51 9.11
C PRO A 36 -4.28 -18.06 9.69
N VAL A 37 -3.16 -18.43 9.05
CA VAL A 37 -1.81 -18.05 9.44
C VAL A 37 -1.40 -16.76 8.75
N ALA A 38 -1.57 -16.69 7.42
CA ALA A 38 -1.18 -15.51 6.67
C ALA A 38 -2.21 -14.36 6.75
N ARG A 39 -3.42 -14.61 7.29
CA ARG A 39 -4.50 -13.63 7.54
C ARG A 39 -4.57 -12.50 6.50
N PRO A 40 -4.72 -12.82 5.21
CA PRO A 40 -4.83 -11.79 4.18
C PRO A 40 -6.11 -10.99 4.37
N HIS A 41 -6.05 -9.69 4.06
CA HIS A 41 -7.22 -8.83 4.17
C HIS A 41 -7.21 -7.66 3.19
N VAL A 42 -8.38 -7.06 3.04
CA VAL A 42 -8.60 -5.81 2.32
C VAL A 42 -9.29 -4.86 3.27
N ALA A 43 -8.76 -3.66 3.42
CA ALA A 43 -9.30 -2.64 4.31
C ALA A 43 -9.24 -1.25 3.68
N ILE A 44 -10.19 -0.39 4.04
CA ILE A 44 -10.10 1.04 3.79
C ILE A 44 -9.34 1.67 4.94
N ILE A 45 -8.44 2.60 4.63
CA ILE A 45 -7.79 3.45 5.62
C ILE A 45 -8.49 4.81 5.62
N MET A 46 -9.01 5.23 6.77
CA MET A 46 -9.53 6.59 6.96
C MET A 46 -9.00 7.17 8.26
N PRO A 47 -8.77 8.50 8.32
CA PRO A 47 -8.49 9.15 9.58
C PRO A 47 -9.76 9.16 10.45
N ASP A 48 -9.60 8.83 11.72
CA ASP A 48 -10.62 9.07 12.74
C ASP A 48 -10.91 10.59 12.82
N PRO A 49 -12.17 11.02 12.69
CA PRO A 49 -12.52 12.44 12.73
C PRO A 49 -12.19 13.11 14.07
N VAL A 50 -12.07 12.35 15.17
CA VAL A 50 -11.79 12.87 16.51
C VAL A 50 -10.31 12.86 16.81
N THR A 51 -9.65 11.71 16.62
CA THR A 51 -8.24 11.52 17.02
C THR A 51 -7.26 11.81 15.89
N GLY A 52 -7.71 11.80 14.64
CA GLY A 52 -6.86 11.88 13.46
C GLY A 52 -6.03 10.61 13.21
N ALA A 53 -6.18 9.58 14.03
CA ALA A 53 -5.47 8.31 13.88
C ALA A 53 -5.99 7.53 12.66
N GLU A 54 -5.12 6.79 11.99
CA GLU A 54 -5.53 5.93 10.88
C GLU A 54 -6.33 4.73 11.38
N VAL A 55 -7.58 4.61 10.95
CA VAL A 55 -8.47 3.49 11.27
C VAL A 55 -8.68 2.64 10.03
N ARG A 56 -8.57 1.32 10.22
CA ARG A 56 -8.83 0.32 9.18
C ARG A 56 -10.26 -0.18 9.26
N TYR A 57 -11.00 -0.04 8.17
CA TYR A 57 -12.32 -0.64 7.98
C TYR A 57 -12.21 -1.84 7.05
N TYR A 58 -12.31 -3.05 7.62
CA TYR A 58 -12.12 -4.29 6.88
C TYR A 58 -13.28 -4.55 5.90
N LEU A 59 -12.93 -4.68 4.62
CA LEU A 59 -13.85 -5.04 3.53
C LEU A 59 -13.83 -6.55 3.22
N SER A 60 -12.93 -7.28 3.85
CA SER A 60 -12.75 -8.71 3.63
C SER A 60 -13.11 -9.55 4.85
N LYS A 61 -13.62 -10.76 4.62
CA LYS A 61 -13.90 -11.76 5.66
C LYS A 61 -13.56 -13.17 5.18
N CYS A 62 -13.45 -14.09 6.14
CA CYS A 62 -13.39 -15.52 5.87
C CYS A 62 -14.69 -15.97 5.19
N GLY A 63 -14.59 -16.45 3.95
CA GLY A 63 -15.71 -16.93 3.15
C GLY A 63 -16.05 -18.40 3.42
N ASN A 64 -16.82 -18.99 2.51
CA ASN A 64 -17.21 -20.39 2.60
C ASN A 64 -16.06 -21.33 2.21
N LYS A 65 -15.96 -22.46 2.91
CA LYS A 65 -15.04 -23.54 2.56
C LYS A 65 -15.53 -24.24 1.30
N GLN A 66 -14.65 -24.37 0.31
CA GLN A 66 -14.93 -25.08 -0.94
C GLN A 66 -14.70 -26.59 -0.80
N SER A 67 -15.21 -27.36 -1.76
CA SER A 67 -15.05 -28.82 -1.84
C SER A 67 -13.58 -29.28 -1.90
N ASN A 68 -12.68 -28.43 -2.40
CA ASN A 68 -11.23 -28.68 -2.43
C ASN A 68 -10.52 -28.40 -1.08
N GLY A 69 -11.27 -28.07 -0.02
CA GLY A 69 -10.76 -27.78 1.31
C GLY A 69 -10.22 -26.36 1.51
N ARG A 70 -10.11 -25.54 0.46
CA ARG A 70 -9.69 -24.13 0.54
C ARG A 70 -10.86 -23.23 0.93
N THR A 71 -10.55 -22.13 1.59
CA THR A 71 -11.54 -21.11 1.97
C THR A 71 -11.29 -19.85 1.16
N LEU A 72 -12.35 -19.24 0.62
CA LEU A 72 -12.25 -17.98 -0.11
C LEU A 72 -12.03 -16.81 0.86
N LEU A 73 -11.26 -15.81 0.41
CA LEU A 73 -11.32 -14.47 0.98
C LEU A 73 -12.51 -13.76 0.32
N ASP A 74 -13.59 -13.55 1.07
CA ASP A 74 -14.75 -12.83 0.57
C ASP A 74 -14.52 -11.34 0.75
N VAL A 75 -14.62 -10.56 -0.32
CA VAL A 75 -14.32 -9.11 -0.33
C VAL A 75 -15.49 -8.37 -0.94
N VAL A 76 -15.98 -7.35 -0.23
CA VAL A 76 -17.04 -6.46 -0.71
C VAL A 76 -16.61 -5.77 -2.01
N ASP A 77 -17.57 -5.36 -2.83
CA ASP A 77 -17.25 -4.63 -4.05
C ASP A 77 -16.51 -3.32 -3.75
N ILE A 78 -15.29 -3.22 -4.26
CA ILE A 78 -14.42 -2.07 -4.07
C ILE A 78 -14.65 -1.02 -5.17
N ASP A 79 -15.31 -1.38 -6.28
CA ASP A 79 -15.46 -0.48 -7.42
C ASP A 79 -16.53 0.61 -7.18
N THR A 80 -17.36 0.44 -6.15
CA THR A 80 -18.39 1.41 -5.72
C THR A 80 -17.91 2.38 -4.64
N LEU A 81 -16.64 2.32 -4.25
CA LEU A 81 -16.11 3.17 -3.19
C LEU A 81 -15.98 4.64 -3.65
N PRO A 82 -16.03 5.61 -2.72
CA PRO A 82 -15.84 7.02 -3.04
C PRO A 82 -14.44 7.32 -3.58
N GLU A 83 -14.31 8.33 -4.45
CA GLU A 83 -13.00 8.81 -4.91
C GLU A 83 -12.13 9.27 -3.72
N ASN A 84 -10.81 9.16 -3.89
CA ASN A 84 -9.78 9.36 -2.86
C ASN A 84 -9.78 8.32 -1.73
N THR A 85 -10.59 7.27 -1.80
CA THR A 85 -10.51 6.15 -0.86
C THR A 85 -9.13 5.50 -0.92
N LEU A 86 -8.48 5.34 0.24
CA LEU A 86 -7.26 4.56 0.39
C LEU A 86 -7.60 3.10 0.68
N LEU A 87 -6.99 2.19 -0.08
CA LEU A 87 -7.22 0.77 0.01
C LEU A 87 -5.91 0.06 0.36
N GLU A 88 -5.89 -0.57 1.53
CA GLU A 88 -4.86 -1.50 1.93
C GLU A 88 -5.25 -2.90 1.44
N VAL A 89 -4.34 -3.52 0.70
CA VAL A 89 -4.44 -4.95 0.34
C VAL A 89 -3.27 -5.69 0.96
N ARG A 90 -3.53 -6.39 2.06
CA ARG A 90 -2.55 -7.22 2.77
C ARG A 90 -2.61 -8.64 2.25
N PHE A 91 -1.48 -9.13 1.74
CA PHE A 91 -1.36 -10.48 1.20
C PHE A 91 -0.92 -11.50 2.25
N ASN A 92 -0.13 -11.07 3.23
CA ASN A 92 0.34 -11.88 4.33
C ASN A 92 0.90 -11.00 5.46
N ALA A 93 1.55 -11.64 6.44
CA ALA A 93 2.18 -10.98 7.58
C ALA A 93 3.14 -9.88 7.18
N THR A 94 3.87 -10.02 6.08
CA THR A 94 5.01 -9.16 5.72
C THR A 94 4.78 -8.31 4.49
N ARG A 95 3.66 -8.47 3.77
CA ARG A 95 3.43 -7.83 2.47
C ARG A 95 2.05 -7.20 2.38
N ALA A 96 2.02 -5.90 2.13
CA ALA A 96 0.82 -5.14 1.82
C ALA A 96 1.07 -4.14 0.69
N ASN A 97 0.04 -3.83 -0.09
CA ASN A 97 0.05 -2.75 -1.06
C ASN A 97 -0.97 -1.68 -0.64
N LEU A 98 -0.65 -0.42 -0.91
CA LEU A 98 -1.56 0.71 -0.76
C LEU A 98 -1.98 1.21 -2.14
N TYR A 99 -3.27 1.47 -2.29
CA TYR A 99 -3.84 2.08 -3.49
C TYR A 99 -4.72 3.28 -3.11
N LYS A 100 -4.91 4.18 -4.06
CA LYS A 100 -5.87 5.28 -3.97
C LYS A 100 -6.84 5.22 -5.14
N LEU A 101 -8.14 5.33 -4.85
CA LEU A 101 -9.15 5.40 -5.90
C LEU A 101 -9.16 6.79 -6.53
N GLU A 102 -9.02 6.84 -7.84
CA GLU A 102 -9.02 8.07 -8.63
C GLU A 102 -9.83 7.90 -9.92
N ARG A 103 -10.37 9.01 -10.43
CA ARG A 103 -11.03 9.00 -11.74
C ARG A 103 -10.06 9.34 -12.86
N VAL A 104 -9.90 8.40 -13.80
CA VAL A 104 -9.26 8.67 -15.10
C VAL A 104 -10.37 8.96 -16.10
N GLY A 105 -10.69 10.24 -16.27
CA GLY A 105 -11.88 10.68 -16.99
C GLY A 105 -13.14 10.29 -16.22
N THR A 106 -13.98 9.41 -16.77
CA THR A 106 -15.21 8.92 -16.13
C THR A 106 -15.03 7.57 -15.43
N ILE A 107 -13.86 6.94 -15.56
CA ILE A 107 -13.59 5.58 -15.13
C ILE A 107 -12.94 5.60 -13.74
N PRO A 108 -13.47 4.84 -12.75
CA PRO A 108 -12.77 4.60 -11.51
C PRO A 108 -11.57 3.68 -11.74
N CYS A 109 -10.40 4.11 -11.28
CA CYS A 109 -9.17 3.33 -11.31
C CYS A 109 -8.42 3.46 -9.98
N TRP A 110 -7.61 2.46 -9.67
CA TRP A 110 -6.78 2.42 -8.48
C TRP A 110 -5.35 2.78 -8.84
N ARG A 111 -4.89 3.94 -8.36
CA ARG A 111 -3.48 4.32 -8.40
C ARG A 111 -2.73 3.55 -7.33
N TRP A 112 -1.67 2.84 -7.71
CA TRP A 112 -0.78 2.20 -6.75
C TRP A 112 0.12 3.25 -6.10
N LEU A 113 0.10 3.34 -4.77
CA LEU A 113 0.89 4.32 -4.01
C LEU A 113 2.19 3.73 -3.48
N GLY A 114 2.18 2.44 -3.11
CA GLY A 114 3.36 1.79 -2.56
C GLY A 114 3.14 0.36 -2.08
N ARG A 115 4.24 -0.29 -1.67
CA ARG A 115 4.26 -1.64 -1.10
C ARG A 115 5.09 -1.68 0.17
N SER A 116 4.47 -2.11 1.27
CA SER A 116 5.23 -2.43 2.48
C SER A 116 5.78 -3.86 2.39
N GLN A 117 7.06 -4.03 2.73
CA GLN A 117 7.73 -5.31 2.93
C GLN A 117 8.37 -5.34 4.32
N GLY A 118 8.16 -6.42 5.07
CA GLY A 118 8.78 -6.60 6.40
C GLY A 118 7.99 -6.01 7.57
N LEU A 119 6.65 -6.02 7.50
CA LEU A 119 5.79 -5.64 8.62
C LEU A 119 6.10 -6.46 9.89
N PRO A 120 6.09 -5.83 11.08
CA PRO A 120 6.60 -6.43 12.32
C PRO A 120 5.78 -7.63 12.80
N ASP A 121 4.45 -7.59 12.71
CA ASP A 121 3.53 -8.73 12.91
C ASP A 121 2.08 -8.33 12.50
N PHE A 122 1.10 -9.21 12.74
CA PHE A 122 -0.34 -8.91 12.70
C PHE A 122 -0.87 -8.25 13.98
N GLU A 123 -0.22 -8.50 15.12
CA GLU A 123 -0.67 -8.03 16.44
C GLU A 123 -0.03 -6.69 16.84
N SER A 124 0.85 -6.17 16.00
CA SER A 124 1.37 -4.82 16.14
C SER A 124 0.25 -3.84 15.77
N ASP A 125 -0.23 -3.10 16.77
CA ASP A 125 -1.06 -1.90 16.60
C ASP A 125 -0.28 -0.76 15.92
N ASP A 126 1.01 -0.96 15.60
CA ASP A 126 1.79 0.04 14.91
C ASP A 126 1.23 0.21 13.51
N ALA A 127 0.84 1.46 13.21
CA ALA A 127 0.43 1.83 11.87
C ALA A 127 1.52 1.40 10.89
N ILE A 128 1.12 0.76 9.79
CA ILE A 128 2.04 0.55 8.67
C ILE A 128 2.52 1.95 8.25
N TYR A 129 3.76 2.28 8.59
CA TYR A 129 4.38 3.54 8.19
C TYR A 129 4.60 3.50 6.68
N TRP A 130 3.62 4.03 5.93
CA TRP A 130 3.68 4.16 4.49
C TRP A 130 4.75 5.17 4.04
N ASP A 131 5.22 5.99 4.98
CA ASP A 131 6.17 7.09 4.82
C ASP A 131 7.51 6.68 4.19
N HIS A 132 7.95 5.44 4.46
CA HIS A 132 9.21 4.90 3.94
C HIS A 132 9.06 4.14 2.62
N VAL A 133 7.84 4.10 2.06
CA VAL A 133 7.44 3.19 0.97
C VAL A 133 6.99 3.95 -0.30
N ILE A 134 6.99 5.28 -0.25
CA ILE A 134 6.45 6.14 -1.32
C ILE A 134 7.51 6.38 -2.37
N ASP A 135 7.51 5.54 -3.40
CA ASP A 135 8.31 5.75 -4.61
C ASP A 135 7.58 6.66 -5.63
N THR A 136 6.44 7.26 -5.23
CA THR A 136 5.52 7.93 -6.17
C THR A 136 5.12 9.38 -5.85
N GLY A 137 5.80 10.03 -4.89
CA GLY A 137 5.79 11.50 -4.73
C GLY A 137 4.43 12.18 -4.47
N SER A 138 3.36 11.46 -4.15
CA SER A 138 2.01 12.03 -3.96
C SER A 138 1.30 11.64 -2.66
N TYR A 139 1.97 10.86 -1.81
CA TYR A 139 1.57 10.69 -0.42
C TYR A 139 2.48 11.55 0.44
N THR A 140 1.92 12.52 1.14
CA THR A 140 2.63 13.29 2.17
C THR A 140 2.23 12.71 3.52
N PRO A 141 3.12 11.98 4.19
CA PRO A 141 2.95 11.65 5.60
C PRO A 141 2.69 12.90 6.42
N ARG A 142 1.77 12.81 7.39
CA ARG A 142 1.36 14.00 8.16
C ARG A 142 2.47 14.53 9.08
N ASP A 143 3.47 13.71 9.41
CA ASP A 143 4.63 14.14 10.19
C ASP A 143 5.47 15.22 9.47
N LEU A 144 5.25 15.45 8.17
CA LEU A 144 5.86 16.53 7.40
C LEU A 144 4.97 17.77 7.20
N ILE A 145 3.70 17.74 7.64
CA ILE A 145 2.77 18.88 7.50
C ILE A 145 2.76 19.77 8.76
N LEU A 146 3.39 19.30 9.86
CA LEU A 146 3.44 20.00 11.15
C LEU A 146 4.87 20.43 11.56
N ALA A 147 5.81 20.49 10.61
CA ALA A 147 7.15 21.06 10.81
C ALA A 147 7.27 22.45 10.17
#